data_AF-A0A7U9N1Y1-F1
#
_entry.id   AF-A0A7U9N1Y1-F1
#
_cell.length_a   1.000
_cell.length_b   1.000
_cell.length_c   1.000
_cell.angle_alpha   90.00
_cell.angle_beta   90.00
_cell.angle_gamma   90.00
#
_symmetry.space_group_name_H-M   'P 1'
#
loop_
_entity.id
_entity.type
_entity.pdbx_description
1 polymer ?
#
loop_
_entity_poly.entity_id
_entity_poly.type
_entity_poly.pdbx_seq_one_letter_code
_entity_poly.pdbx_strand_id
1 'polypeptide(L)'
;MPKQYLLDTNAFFNLLKETREAKKGNSAFSTQISTLTNGSIFISNITRIEIISVLGKYARGRSGGFHKCNRLVSETGQPCPNRWYAPPEAKWNRRKVNMWLQLIKETMEGTSGLVSVCILPFDEGTIHCAEQIIPHALVHNFASMDAMIAATARKAIDRGEDMTVVTSDKGLKACLDKTAIPYWDAFQI
;
A
#
# COMPACT_ATOMS: atom_id res chain seq x y z
N MET A 1 -19.00 -6.73 15.73
CA MET A 1 -17.59 -6.36 15.97
C MET A 1 -17.30 -5.09 15.19
N PRO A 2 -16.40 -4.19 15.64
CA PRO A 2 -16.03 -3.02 14.85
C PRO A 2 -15.34 -3.46 13.54
N LYS A 3 -15.61 -2.73 12.47
CA LYS A 3 -15.00 -2.97 11.15
C LYS A 3 -13.48 -2.80 11.25
N GLN A 4 -12.73 -3.70 10.63
CA GLN A 4 -11.28 -3.69 10.65
C GLN A 4 -10.71 -3.49 9.26
N TYR A 5 -9.65 -2.68 9.16
CA TYR A 5 -9.03 -2.30 7.90
C TYR A 5 -7.56 -2.66 7.90
N LEU A 6 -7.14 -3.61 7.06
CA LEU A 6 -5.73 -3.93 6.84
C LEU A 6 -5.21 -3.07 5.69
N LEU A 7 -4.35 -2.09 6.00
CA LEU A 7 -3.78 -1.21 4.98
C LEU A 7 -2.60 -1.89 4.31
N ASP A 8 -2.63 -1.92 2.99
CA ASP A 8 -1.44 -2.08 2.16
C ASP A 8 -0.56 -0.80 2.22
N THR A 9 0.69 -0.89 1.79
CA THR A 9 1.68 0.20 1.84
C THR A 9 1.18 1.43 1.11
N ASN A 10 0.57 1.28 -0.08
CA ASN A 10 0.01 2.43 -0.81
C ASN A 10 -1.11 3.12 -0.01
N ALA A 11 -2.01 2.35 0.58
CA ALA A 11 -3.15 2.87 1.34
C ALA A 11 -2.69 3.55 2.63
N PHE A 12 -1.67 3.01 3.29
CA PHE A 12 -1.02 3.64 4.45
C PHE A 12 -0.49 5.04 4.12
N PHE A 13 0.27 5.17 3.01
CA PHE A 13 0.81 6.48 2.61
C PHE A 13 -0.29 7.46 2.20
N ASN A 14 -1.30 7.00 1.46
CA ASN A 14 -2.42 7.83 1.05
C ASN A 14 -3.21 8.31 2.26
N LEU A 15 -3.52 7.44 3.22
CA LEU A 15 -4.20 7.83 4.45
C LEU A 15 -3.41 8.89 5.23
N LEU A 16 -2.11 8.70 5.42
CA LEU A 16 -1.27 9.70 6.10
C LEU A 16 -1.23 11.04 5.36
N LYS A 17 -1.10 11.01 4.03
CA LYS A 17 -1.08 12.21 3.19
C LYS A 17 -2.41 12.94 3.28
N GLU A 18 -3.51 12.23 3.03
CA GLU A 18 -4.85 12.81 2.95
C GLU A 18 -5.36 13.27 4.31
N THR A 19 -5.02 12.60 5.41
CA THR A 19 -5.36 13.07 6.77
C THR A 19 -4.68 14.40 7.09
N ARG A 20 -3.44 14.61 6.61
CA ARG A 20 -2.74 15.90 6.77
C ARG A 20 -3.36 17.00 5.92
N GLU A 21 -3.78 16.70 4.70
CA GLU A 21 -4.47 17.66 3.84
C GLU A 21 -5.90 17.96 4.33
N ALA A 22 -6.58 16.98 4.94
CA ALA A 22 -7.88 17.16 5.58
C ALA A 22 -7.79 18.15 6.75
N LYS A 23 -6.73 18.10 7.57
CA LYS A 23 -6.48 19.12 8.62
C LYS A 23 -6.31 20.54 8.07
N LYS A 24 -6.00 20.69 6.78
CA LYS A 24 -5.92 21.99 6.10
C LYS A 24 -7.18 22.34 5.31
N GLY A 25 -8.20 21.48 5.32
CA GLY A 25 -9.44 21.65 4.54
C GLY A 25 -9.32 21.29 3.05
N ASN A 26 -8.26 20.59 2.63
CA ASN A 26 -7.93 20.40 1.21
C ASN A 26 -8.09 18.95 0.70
N SER A 27 -8.55 18.00 1.52
CA SER A 27 -8.67 16.61 1.09
C SER A 27 -10.04 16.33 0.46
N ALA A 28 -10.02 15.75 -0.73
CA ALA A 28 -11.22 15.22 -1.39
C ALA A 28 -11.72 13.90 -0.77
N PHE A 29 -10.94 13.29 0.14
CA PHE A 29 -11.19 11.96 0.71
C PHE A 29 -11.69 12.01 2.17
N SER A 30 -12.30 13.12 2.59
CA SER A 30 -12.73 13.33 3.98
C SER A 30 -13.64 12.21 4.49
N THR A 31 -14.57 11.73 3.66
CA THR A 31 -15.50 10.65 4.01
C THR A 31 -14.76 9.32 4.22
N GLN A 32 -13.81 9.01 3.35
CA GLN A 32 -13.02 7.78 3.42
C GLN A 32 -12.08 7.80 4.63
N ILE A 33 -11.45 8.95 4.91
CA ILE A 33 -10.64 9.15 6.12
C ILE A 33 -11.52 8.90 7.35
N SER A 34 -12.69 9.55 7.46
CA SER A 34 -13.59 9.36 8.59
C SER A 34 -14.02 7.90 8.76
N THR A 35 -14.32 7.21 7.66
CA THR A 35 -14.69 5.79 7.67
C THR A 35 -13.56 4.91 8.20
N LEU A 36 -12.33 5.15 7.76
CA LEU A 36 -11.15 4.41 8.21
C LEU A 36 -10.83 4.71 9.69
N THR A 37 -10.85 5.99 10.10
CA THR A 37 -10.51 6.40 11.46
C THR A 37 -11.56 6.05 12.50
N ASN A 38 -12.81 5.81 12.08
CA ASN A 38 -13.87 5.28 12.95
C ASN A 38 -13.80 3.76 13.13
N GLY A 39 -13.03 3.06 12.29
CA GLY A 39 -12.76 1.64 12.42
C GLY A 39 -11.42 1.35 13.11
N SER A 40 -11.07 0.07 13.20
CA SER A 40 -9.74 -0.35 13.67
C SER A 40 -8.79 -0.50 12.49
N ILE A 41 -7.68 0.21 12.51
CA ILE A 41 -6.71 0.24 11.40
C ILE A 41 -5.52 -0.64 11.76
N PHE A 42 -5.16 -1.51 10.81
CA PHE A 42 -4.06 -2.45 10.94
C PHE A 42 -3.09 -2.31 9.77
N ILE A 43 -1.83 -2.66 10.01
CA ILE A 43 -0.85 -2.99 8.98
C ILE A 43 -0.26 -4.36 9.28
N SER A 44 0.21 -5.07 8.26
CA SER A 44 0.96 -6.30 8.48
C SER A 44 2.43 -6.00 8.86
N ASN A 45 3.11 -6.95 9.48
CA ASN A 45 4.57 -6.87 9.67
C ASN A 45 5.34 -6.69 8.36
N ILE A 46 4.85 -7.24 7.23
CA ILE A 46 5.52 -7.05 5.93
C ILE A 46 5.34 -5.62 5.41
N THR A 47 4.13 -5.06 5.54
CA THR A 47 3.83 -3.65 5.22
C THR A 47 4.70 -2.69 6.05
N ARG A 48 4.92 -2.99 7.34
CA ARG A 48 5.80 -2.21 8.21
C ARG A 48 7.22 -2.07 7.64
N ILE A 49 7.77 -3.16 7.10
CA ILE A 49 9.09 -3.16 6.46
C ILE A 49 9.05 -2.37 5.14
N GLU A 50 8.00 -2.58 4.34
CA GLU A 50 7.86 -1.96 3.03
C GLU A 50 7.71 -0.43 3.11
N ILE A 51 7.02 0.08 4.13
CA ILE A 51 6.84 1.53 4.36
C ILE A 51 8.20 2.26 4.34
N ILE A 52 9.23 1.72 4.99
CA ILE A 52 10.56 2.35 5.01
C ILE A 52 11.22 2.30 3.63
N SER A 53 11.07 1.18 2.91
CA SER A 53 11.59 1.03 1.54
C SER A 53 10.96 2.04 0.57
N VAL A 54 9.64 2.21 0.65
CA VAL A 54 8.88 3.16 -0.17
C VAL A 54 9.22 4.60 0.20
N LEU A 55 9.33 4.92 1.49
CA LEU A 55 9.82 6.23 1.93
C LEU A 55 11.20 6.54 1.32
N GLY A 56 12.09 5.55 1.29
CA GLY A 56 13.41 5.67 0.67
C GLY A 56 13.34 6.03 -0.82
N LYS A 57 12.38 5.47 -1.57
CA LYS A 57 12.17 5.82 -2.99
C LYS A 57 11.81 7.30 -3.15
N TYR A 58 10.89 7.83 -2.33
CA TYR A 58 10.54 9.24 -2.36
C TYR A 58 11.68 10.15 -1.86
N ALA A 59 12.38 9.73 -0.81
CA ALA A 59 13.44 10.50 -0.21
C ALA A 59 14.64 10.69 -1.14
N ARG A 60 14.99 9.69 -1.96
CA ARG A 60 16.10 9.76 -2.93
C ARG A 60 15.83 10.70 -4.10
N GLY A 61 14.56 11.00 -4.38
CA GLY A 61 14.18 11.69 -5.62
C GLY A 61 14.42 10.82 -6.85
N ARG A 62 14.21 11.41 -8.02
CA ARG A 62 14.41 10.74 -9.32
C ARG A 62 15.13 11.70 -10.25
N SER A 63 16.17 11.20 -10.91
CA SER A 63 16.74 11.87 -12.07
C SER A 63 15.68 11.88 -13.18
N GLY A 64 15.23 13.07 -13.57
CA GLY A 64 14.36 13.23 -14.73
C GLY A 64 15.11 13.06 -16.04
N GLY A 65 14.39 13.19 -17.15
CA GLY A 65 14.96 13.18 -18.49
C GLY A 65 14.11 12.47 -19.52
N PHE A 66 14.64 12.39 -20.73
CA PHE A 66 14.02 11.62 -21.81
C PHE A 66 14.44 10.16 -21.71
N HIS A 67 13.44 9.29 -21.64
CA HIS A 67 13.62 7.85 -21.66
C HIS A 67 13.17 7.29 -23.02
N LYS A 68 13.90 6.31 -23.54
CA LYS A 68 13.46 5.57 -24.74
C LYS A 68 12.18 4.81 -24.40
N CYS A 69 11.21 4.83 -25.30
CA CYS A 69 10.06 3.96 -25.20
C CYS A 69 10.48 2.53 -25.56
N ASN A 70 10.34 1.60 -24.61
CA ASN A 70 10.70 0.20 -24.82
C ASN A 70 9.52 -0.66 -25.31
N ARG A 71 8.41 -0.04 -25.72
CA ARG A 71 7.23 -0.75 -26.24
C ARG A 71 7.46 -1.19 -27.68
N LEU A 72 6.86 -2.32 -28.06
CA LEU A 72 6.78 -2.77 -29.44
C LEU A 72 5.54 -2.16 -30.09
N VAL A 73 5.68 -1.62 -31.31
CA VAL A 73 4.59 -0.96 -32.05
C VAL A 73 4.07 -1.80 -33.21
N SER A 74 4.65 -2.97 -33.44
CA SER A 74 4.22 -3.92 -34.45
C SER A 74 4.35 -5.36 -33.94
N GLU A 75 3.60 -6.28 -34.56
CA GLU A 75 3.69 -7.72 -34.33
C GLU A 75 5.05 -8.30 -34.73
N THR A 76 5.75 -7.63 -35.66
CA THR A 76 7.12 -7.98 -36.07
C THR A 76 8.20 -7.57 -35.07
N GLY A 77 7.81 -6.96 -33.94
CA GLY A 77 8.73 -6.57 -32.87
C GLY A 77 9.46 -5.26 -33.12
N GLN A 78 8.90 -4.36 -33.93
CA GLN A 78 9.50 -3.04 -34.13
C GLN A 78 9.42 -2.22 -32.82
N PRO A 79 10.54 -1.72 -32.30
CA PRO A 79 10.54 -0.88 -31.10
C PRO A 79 9.98 0.50 -31.40
N CYS A 80 9.32 1.09 -30.41
CA CYS A 80 8.79 2.44 -30.50
C CYS A 80 9.93 3.46 -30.71
N PRO A 81 9.85 4.33 -31.74
CA PRO A 81 10.89 5.35 -31.97
C PRO A 81 10.80 6.53 -30.99
N ASN A 82 9.68 6.65 -30.28
CA ASN A 82 9.39 7.80 -29.43
C ASN A 82 10.16 7.75 -28.11
N ARG A 83 10.30 8.94 -27.51
CA ARG A 83 10.79 9.12 -26.15
C ARG A 83 9.68 9.70 -25.30
N TRP A 84 9.71 9.40 -24.01
CA TRP A 84 8.83 10.03 -23.03
C TRP A 84 9.68 10.79 -22.02
N TYR A 85 9.15 11.91 -21.54
CA TYR A 85 9.82 12.76 -20.57
C TYR A 85 9.34 12.40 -19.16
N ALA A 86 10.29 12.09 -18.28
CA ALA A 86 10.06 12.01 -16.85
C ALA A 86 10.52 13.32 -16.20
N PRO A 87 9.63 14.06 -15.51
CA PRO A 87 10.06 15.22 -14.74
C PRO A 87 11.00 14.78 -13.61
N PRO A 88 12.08 15.53 -13.32
CA PRO A 88 12.93 15.25 -12.17
C PRO A 88 12.17 15.49 -10.87
N GLU A 89 12.41 14.65 -9.88
CA GLU A 89 11.91 14.84 -8.51
C GLU A 89 13.09 15.14 -7.59
N ALA A 90 13.04 16.28 -6.93
CA ALA A 90 14.08 16.69 -6.01
C ALA A 90 14.20 15.73 -4.82
N LYS A 91 15.44 15.35 -4.50
CA LYS A 91 15.76 14.61 -3.28
C LYS A 91 15.26 15.38 -2.06
N TRP A 92 14.71 14.66 -1.09
CA TRP A 92 14.28 15.28 0.15
C TRP A 92 15.49 15.68 1.00
N ASN A 93 15.39 16.85 1.65
CA ASN A 93 16.37 17.23 2.66
C ASN A 93 16.24 16.34 3.92
N ARG A 94 17.31 16.28 4.72
CA ARG A 94 17.37 15.43 5.93
C ARG A 94 16.25 15.73 6.92
N ARG A 95 15.86 17.01 7.06
CA ARG A 95 14.77 17.43 7.94
C ARG A 95 13.44 16.80 7.53
N LYS A 96 13.11 16.82 6.24
CA LYS A 96 11.87 16.24 5.71
C LYS A 96 11.86 14.72 5.90
N VAL A 97 12.99 14.04 5.67
CA VAL A 97 13.11 12.59 5.91
C VAL A 97 12.87 12.26 7.38
N ASN A 98 13.56 12.95 8.30
CA ASN A 98 13.40 12.71 9.73
C ASN A 98 11.96 12.97 10.22
N MET A 99 11.32 14.02 9.72
CA MET A 99 9.92 14.32 10.05
C MET A 99 8.98 13.19 9.61
N TRP A 100 9.18 12.61 8.43
CA TRP A 100 8.38 11.47 7.97
C TRP A 100 8.67 10.20 8.76
N LEU A 101 9.94 9.91 9.07
CA LEU A 101 10.31 8.77 9.92
C LEU A 101 9.67 8.88 11.31
N GLN A 102 9.70 10.07 11.90
CA GLN A 102 9.09 10.34 13.19
C GLN A 102 7.56 10.13 13.13
N LEU A 103 6.90 10.68 12.10
CA LEU A 103 5.45 10.49 11.93
C LEU A 103 5.06 9.01 11.76
N ILE A 104 5.83 8.25 10.97
CA ILE A 104 5.60 6.81 10.78
C ILE A 104 5.75 6.08 12.11
N LYS A 105 6.79 6.40 12.88
CA LYS A 105 7.03 5.83 14.21
C LYS A 105 5.87 6.13 15.15
N GLU A 106 5.46 7.39 15.27
CA GLU A 106 4.34 7.80 16.12
C GLU A 106 3.01 7.14 15.72
N THR A 107 2.80 6.92 14.42
CA THR A 107 1.61 6.22 13.89
C THR A 107 1.60 4.75 14.31
N MET A 108 2.76 4.08 14.26
CA MET A 108 2.92 2.67 14.66
C MET A 108 2.92 2.47 16.19
N GLU A 109 3.37 3.46 16.95
CA GLU A 109 3.37 3.44 18.42
C GLU A 109 2.04 3.92 19.02
N GLY A 110 1.12 4.42 18.18
CA GLY A 110 -0.18 4.94 18.61
C GLY A 110 -0.13 6.28 19.34
N THR A 111 0.97 7.02 19.21
CA THR A 111 1.16 8.35 19.82
C THR A 111 0.86 9.49 18.86
N SER A 112 0.63 9.19 17.58
CA SER A 112 0.29 10.17 16.54
C SER A 112 -1.15 10.68 16.70
N GLY A 113 -1.31 12.00 16.81
CA GLY A 113 -2.62 12.67 16.78
C GLY A 113 -3.23 12.80 15.37
N LEU A 114 -2.74 12.03 14.38
CA LEU A 114 -3.28 11.96 13.02
C LEU A 114 -3.98 10.62 12.79
N VAL A 115 -3.21 9.54 12.91
CA VAL A 115 -3.64 8.16 12.65
C VAL A 115 -2.84 7.27 13.60
N SER A 116 -3.48 6.25 14.15
CA SER A 116 -2.82 5.15 14.84
C SER A 116 -3.14 3.85 14.11
N VAL A 117 -2.16 2.96 14.03
CA VAL A 117 -2.34 1.62 13.44
C VAL A 117 -1.84 0.55 14.40
N CYS A 118 -2.52 -0.60 14.43
CA CYS A 118 -2.03 -1.80 15.08
C CYS A 118 -1.24 -2.66 14.07
N ILE A 119 -0.24 -3.38 14.55
CA ILE A 119 0.57 -4.25 13.69
C ILE A 119 0.10 -5.69 13.87
N LEU A 120 -0.37 -6.32 12.79
CA LEU A 120 -0.67 -7.74 12.77
C LEU A 120 0.62 -8.54 12.52
N PRO A 121 0.97 -9.46 13.44
CA PRO A 121 2.07 -10.36 13.22
C PRO A 121 1.72 -11.37 12.13
N PHE A 122 2.76 -11.91 11.50
CA PHE A 122 2.65 -13.17 10.79
C PHE A 122 3.45 -14.22 11.56
N ASP A 123 2.96 -15.44 11.53
CA ASP A 123 3.58 -16.63 12.11
C ASP A 123 3.71 -17.69 11.00
N GLU A 124 4.16 -18.89 11.36
CA GLU A 124 4.27 -20.01 10.43
C GLU A 124 2.94 -20.35 9.73
N GLY A 125 1.82 -20.22 10.44
CA GLY A 125 0.49 -20.41 9.86
C GLY A 125 0.14 -19.35 8.82
N THR A 126 0.63 -18.11 8.98
CA THR A 126 0.48 -17.08 7.95
C THR A 126 1.33 -17.39 6.72
N ILE A 127 2.55 -17.90 6.91
CA ILE A 127 3.42 -18.32 5.80
C ILE A 127 2.75 -19.47 5.03
N HIS A 128 2.29 -20.51 5.73
CA HIS A 128 1.60 -21.62 5.10
C HIS A 128 0.34 -21.19 4.34
N CYS A 129 -0.44 -20.26 4.89
CA CYS A 129 -1.57 -19.68 4.18
C CYS A 129 -1.13 -18.91 2.92
N ALA A 130 -0.03 -18.15 2.97
CA ALA A 130 0.51 -17.46 1.81
C ALA A 130 1.02 -18.42 0.72
N GLU A 131 1.61 -19.56 1.09
CA GLU A 131 2.02 -20.62 0.16
C GLU A 131 0.84 -21.23 -0.60
N GLN A 132 -0.35 -21.25 0.00
CA GLN A 132 -1.59 -21.68 -0.66
C GLN A 132 -2.15 -20.60 -1.61
N ILE A 133 -1.84 -19.33 -1.37
CA ILE A 133 -2.33 -18.19 -2.16
C ILE A 133 -1.42 -17.91 -3.36
N ILE A 134 -0.09 -17.98 -3.19
CA ILE A 134 0.89 -17.60 -4.20
C ILE A 134 0.77 -18.35 -5.55
N PRO A 135 0.24 -19.59 -5.65
CA PRO A 135 0.01 -20.23 -6.95
C PRO A 135 -0.91 -19.43 -7.88
N HIS A 136 -1.81 -18.59 -7.35
CA HIS A 136 -2.64 -17.71 -8.19
C HIS A 136 -1.81 -16.64 -8.94
N ALA A 137 -0.57 -16.36 -8.51
CA ALA A 137 0.33 -15.44 -9.19
C ALA A 137 0.83 -15.97 -10.55
N LEU A 138 0.62 -17.27 -10.84
CA LEU A 138 0.93 -17.84 -12.16
C LEU A 138 0.06 -17.26 -13.28
N VAL A 139 -1.12 -16.74 -12.95
CA VAL A 139 -2.09 -16.19 -13.90
C VAL A 139 -2.50 -14.74 -13.60
N HIS A 140 -2.10 -14.20 -12.45
CA HIS A 140 -2.35 -12.83 -12.03
C HIS A 140 -1.06 -12.14 -11.61
N ASN A 141 -0.92 -10.86 -11.95
CA ASN A 141 0.29 -10.10 -11.69
C ASN A 141 0.35 -9.58 -10.24
N PHE A 142 0.66 -10.47 -9.28
CA PHE A 142 0.95 -10.13 -7.88
C PHE A 142 2.16 -10.93 -7.37
N ALA A 143 2.77 -10.49 -6.27
CA ALA A 143 4.01 -11.08 -5.75
C ALA A 143 3.85 -11.69 -4.34
N SER A 144 4.95 -12.22 -3.79
CA SER A 144 4.96 -12.89 -2.48
C SER A 144 4.49 -11.99 -1.32
N MET A 145 4.79 -10.69 -1.36
CA MET A 145 4.33 -9.76 -0.32
C MET A 145 2.81 -9.57 -0.36
N ASP A 146 2.21 -9.52 -1.56
CA ASP A 146 0.76 -9.45 -1.72
C ASP A 146 0.08 -10.70 -1.17
N ALA A 147 0.67 -11.88 -1.40
CA ALA A 147 0.20 -13.14 -0.82
C ALA A 147 0.27 -13.13 0.72
N MET A 148 1.33 -12.56 1.30
CA MET A 148 1.46 -12.42 2.76
C MET A 148 0.42 -11.47 3.36
N ILE A 149 0.10 -10.36 2.68
CA ILE A 149 -0.96 -9.42 3.09
C ILE A 149 -2.32 -10.12 3.04
N ALA A 150 -2.61 -10.82 1.93
CA ALA A 150 -3.83 -11.61 1.77
C ALA A 150 -3.94 -12.70 2.85
N ALA A 151 -2.87 -13.45 3.11
CA ALA A 151 -2.82 -14.47 4.17
C ALA A 151 -3.08 -13.88 5.56
N THR A 152 -2.53 -12.69 5.84
CA THR A 152 -2.76 -11.98 7.11
C THR A 152 -4.25 -11.65 7.28
N ALA A 153 -4.89 -11.11 6.23
CA ALA A 153 -6.32 -10.82 6.27
C ALA A 153 -7.18 -12.10 6.38
N ARG A 154 -6.84 -13.15 5.62
CA ARG A 154 -7.51 -14.45 5.66
C ARG A 154 -7.54 -15.01 7.08
N LYS A 155 -6.39 -15.06 7.75
CA LYS A 155 -6.31 -15.56 9.13
C LYS A 155 -7.15 -14.76 10.12
N ALA A 156 -7.27 -13.44 9.94
CA ALA A 156 -8.13 -12.64 10.78
C ALA A 156 -9.61 -12.96 10.54
N ILE A 157 -10.00 -13.07 9.28
CA ILE A 157 -11.36 -13.47 8.87
C ILE A 157 -11.71 -14.86 9.42
N ASP A 158 -10.78 -15.81 9.36
CA ASP A 158 -10.98 -17.17 9.85
C ASP A 158 -11.14 -17.21 11.39
N ARG A 159 -10.65 -16.19 12.11
CA ARG A 159 -10.92 -15.97 13.54
C ARG A 159 -12.24 -15.25 13.82
N GLY A 160 -13.02 -14.92 12.79
CA GLY A 160 -14.30 -14.23 12.88
C GLY A 160 -14.19 -12.70 12.87
N GLU A 161 -13.02 -12.13 12.55
CA GLU A 161 -12.84 -10.68 12.47
C GLU A 161 -13.44 -10.13 11.16
N ASP A 162 -14.13 -8.99 11.22
CA ASP A 162 -14.68 -8.30 10.03
C ASP A 162 -13.59 -7.46 9.35
N MET A 163 -12.66 -8.14 8.69
CA MET A 163 -11.49 -7.51 8.06
C MET A 163 -11.70 -7.21 6.58
N THR A 164 -11.27 -6.02 6.18
CA THR A 164 -11.23 -5.58 4.78
C THR A 164 -9.84 -5.05 4.45
N VAL A 165 -9.25 -5.51 3.36
CA VAL A 165 -7.95 -5.01 2.89
C VAL A 165 -8.15 -3.69 2.14
N VAL A 166 -7.39 -2.67 2.47
CA VAL A 166 -7.44 -1.38 1.79
C VAL A 166 -6.24 -1.28 0.85
N THR A 167 -6.49 -1.20 -0.45
CA THR A 167 -5.44 -1.08 -1.46
C THR A 167 -5.95 -0.49 -2.77
N SER A 168 -5.11 0.29 -3.43
CA SER A 168 -5.32 0.70 -4.82
C SER A 168 -4.59 -0.20 -5.83
N ASP A 169 -3.75 -1.14 -5.36
CA ASP A 169 -2.94 -2.00 -6.23
C ASP A 169 -3.80 -3.04 -6.96
N LYS A 170 -3.66 -3.10 -8.29
CA LYS A 170 -4.48 -3.99 -9.14
C LYS A 170 -4.09 -5.46 -9.00
N GLY A 171 -2.80 -5.74 -8.76
CA GLY A 171 -2.31 -7.10 -8.55
C GLY A 171 -2.85 -7.68 -7.26
N LEU A 172 -2.74 -6.93 -6.16
CA LEU A 172 -3.27 -7.32 -4.87
C LEU A 172 -4.80 -7.46 -4.92
N LYS A 173 -5.54 -6.57 -5.59
CA LYS A 173 -7.00 -6.77 -5.80
C LYS A 173 -7.32 -8.10 -6.48
N ALA A 174 -6.61 -8.45 -7.54
CA ALA A 174 -6.81 -9.73 -8.22
C ALA A 174 -6.52 -10.94 -7.30
N CYS A 175 -5.51 -10.84 -6.44
CA CYS A 175 -5.23 -11.84 -5.41
C CYS A 175 -6.39 -11.96 -4.40
N LEU A 176 -6.89 -10.83 -3.91
CA LEU A 176 -7.98 -10.77 -2.93
C LEU A 176 -9.31 -11.30 -3.51
N ASP A 177 -9.60 -11.00 -4.77
CA ASP A 177 -10.73 -11.58 -5.51
C ASP A 177 -10.65 -13.11 -5.58
N LYS A 178 -9.49 -13.65 -5.98
CA LYS A 178 -9.30 -15.12 -6.10
C LYS A 178 -9.41 -15.85 -4.79
N THR A 179 -9.06 -15.18 -3.71
CA THR A 179 -9.11 -15.74 -2.37
C THR A 179 -10.40 -15.38 -1.65
N ALA A 180 -11.35 -14.66 -2.25
CA ALA A 180 -12.59 -14.20 -1.61
C ALA A 180 -12.34 -13.43 -0.30
N ILE A 181 -11.36 -12.51 -0.32
CA ILE A 181 -11.04 -11.61 0.79
C ILE A 181 -11.63 -10.23 0.46
N PRO A 182 -12.46 -9.64 1.35
CA PRO A 182 -13.02 -8.31 1.12
C PRO A 182 -11.92 -7.26 0.97
N TYR A 183 -12.09 -6.37 0.00
CA TYR A 183 -11.19 -5.24 -0.18
C TYR A 183 -11.90 -3.96 -0.56
N TRP A 184 -11.21 -2.84 -0.36
CA TRP A 184 -11.72 -1.52 -0.68
C TRP A 184 -10.60 -0.61 -1.22
N ASP A 185 -10.84 -0.03 -2.39
CA ASP A 185 -9.99 1.05 -2.90
C ASP A 185 -10.49 2.41 -2.38
N ALA A 186 -10.00 2.81 -1.21
CA ALA A 186 -10.44 4.03 -0.55
C ALA A 186 -9.93 5.32 -1.22
N PHE A 187 -8.87 5.23 -2.03
CA PHE A 187 -8.16 6.39 -2.56
C PHE A 187 -8.10 6.39 -4.10
N GLN A 188 -9.09 5.77 -4.73
CA GLN A 188 -9.23 5.79 -6.18
C GLN A 188 -9.54 7.23 -6.65
N ILE A 189 -8.70 7.74 -7.54
CA ILE A 189 -8.94 8.97 -8.32
C ILE A 189 -9.34 8.55 -9.74
#